data_AF-A0A098T676-F1
#
_entry.id   AF-A0A098T676-F1
#
_cell.length_a   1.000
_cell.length_b   1.000
_cell.length_c   1.000
_cell.angle_alpha   90.00
_cell.angle_beta   90.00
_cell.angle_gamma   90.00
#
_symmetry.space_group_name_H-M   'P 1'
#
loop_
_entity.id
_entity.type
_entity.pdbx_description
1 polymer ?
#
loop_
_entity_poly.entity_id
_entity_poly.type
_entity_poly.pdbx_seq_one_letter_code
_entity_poly.pdbx_strand_id
1 'polypeptide(L)'
;MIKTIALGGAALIAMALLAFVLIGRERSWELIAGSPDPGPRDFSLNLRSPSPNDALACSPGLCENPDFEIPPVDDAPPVAIERLSQRLGRIDGLARRVDDRSDPRKARFVTYSPMMRFPDVIHLEARPMADGRTGLMAYAAAQLGKSDMGKNRARLEALFSGP
;
A
#
# COMPACT_ATOMS: atom_id res chain seq x y z
N MET A 1 19.14 8.27 -42.02
CA MET A 1 18.90 7.15 -41.09
C MET A 1 18.82 7.59 -39.64
N ILE A 2 19.89 8.11 -39.01
CA ILE A 2 19.86 8.50 -37.57
C ILE A 2 18.77 9.54 -37.25
N LYS A 3 18.61 10.57 -38.10
CA LYS A 3 17.55 11.59 -37.92
C LYS A 3 16.12 11.03 -38.01
N THR A 4 15.89 10.04 -38.88
CA THR A 4 14.59 9.39 -39.06
C THR A 4 14.24 8.48 -37.88
N ILE A 5 15.24 7.74 -37.37
CA ILE A 5 15.10 6.93 -36.15
C ILE A 5 14.83 7.83 -34.93
N ALA A 6 15.55 8.96 -34.82
CA ALA A 6 15.33 9.93 -33.74
C ALA A 6 13.93 10.57 -33.80
N LEU A 7 13.44 10.96 -34.99
CA LEU A 7 12.08 11.48 -35.16
C LEU A 7 11.02 10.42 -34.83
N GLY A 8 11.21 9.18 -35.28
CA GLY A 8 10.31 8.07 -34.96
C GLY A 8 10.23 7.79 -33.46
N GLY A 9 11.38 7.76 -32.77
CA GLY A 9 11.43 7.61 -31.32
C GLY A 9 10.74 8.75 -30.57
N ALA A 10 10.97 10.00 -30.99
CA ALA A 10 10.32 11.16 -30.39
C ALA A 10 8.79 11.13 -30.57
N ALA A 11 8.30 10.74 -31.75
CA ALA A 11 6.86 10.59 -32.01
C ALA A 11 6.23 9.49 -31.12
N LEU A 12 6.90 8.35 -30.95
CA LEU A 12 6.43 7.28 -30.06
C LEU A 12 6.36 7.74 -28.60
N ILE A 13 7.38 8.44 -28.10
CA ILE A 13 7.37 9.00 -26.74
C ILE A 13 6.24 10.01 -26.57
N ALA A 14 6.05 10.91 -27.54
CA ALA A 14 4.98 11.89 -27.50
C ALA A 14 3.60 11.23 -27.48
N MET A 15 3.39 10.18 -28.30
CA MET A 15 2.14 9.40 -28.29
C MET A 15 1.94 8.67 -26.96
N ALA A 16 2.99 8.08 -26.38
CA ALA A 16 2.90 7.41 -25.08
C ALA A 16 2.56 8.39 -23.94
N LEU A 17 3.18 9.58 -23.94
CA LEU A 17 2.86 10.65 -22.98
C LEU A 17 1.43 11.15 -23.16
N LEU A 18 1.00 11.36 -24.41
CA LEU A 18 -0.37 11.76 -24.71
C LEU A 18 -1.38 10.70 -24.22
N ALA A 19 -1.13 9.43 -24.50
CA ALA A 19 -1.95 8.33 -24.01
C ALA A 19 -1.99 8.28 -22.48
N PHE A 20 -0.85 8.45 -21.80
CA PHE A 20 -0.76 8.47 -20.33
C PHE A 20 -1.59 9.60 -19.70
N VAL A 21 -1.63 10.77 -20.36
CA VAL A 21 -2.47 11.90 -19.94
C VAL A 21 -3.94 11.65 -20.23
N LEU A 22 -4.29 11.15 -21.43
CA LEU A 22 -5.68 10.95 -21.85
C LEU A 22 -6.38 9.78 -21.14
N ILE A 23 -5.67 8.65 -20.96
CA ILE A 23 -6.18 7.47 -20.23
C ILE A 23 -6.20 7.73 -18.72
N GLY A 24 -5.31 8.60 -18.25
CA GLY A 24 -5.07 8.85 -16.83
C GLY A 24 -3.97 7.96 -16.28
N ARG A 25 -3.21 8.52 -15.33
CA ARG A 25 -2.00 7.92 -14.76
C ARG A 25 -2.27 6.57 -14.08
N GLU A 26 -3.29 6.53 -13.22
CA GLU A 26 -3.68 5.33 -12.44
C GLU A 26 -4.11 4.19 -13.38
N ARG A 27 -5.03 4.49 -14.31
CA ARG A 27 -5.53 3.51 -15.27
C ARG A 27 -4.45 3.01 -16.22
N SER A 28 -3.49 3.86 -16.58
CA SER A 28 -2.34 3.45 -17.40
C SER A 28 -1.49 2.40 -16.70
N TRP A 29 -1.26 2.53 -15.39
CA TRP A 29 -0.55 1.50 -14.61
C TRP A 29 -1.36 0.22 -14.49
N GLU A 30 -2.67 0.30 -14.27
CA GLU A 30 -3.55 -0.89 -14.25
C GLU A 30 -3.49 -1.68 -15.57
N LEU A 31 -3.45 -1.00 -16.72
CA LEU A 31 -3.34 -1.65 -18.03
C LEU A 31 -2.00 -2.36 -18.23
N ILE A 32 -0.93 -1.89 -17.60
CA ILE A 32 0.43 -2.44 -17.75
C ILE A 32 0.72 -3.53 -16.71
N ALA A 33 0.33 -3.29 -15.46
CA ALA A 33 0.71 -4.08 -14.29
C ALA A 33 -0.43 -4.93 -13.73
N GLY A 34 -1.66 -4.73 -14.22
CA GLY A 34 -2.87 -5.32 -13.67
C GLY A 34 -3.40 -4.55 -12.44
N SER A 35 -4.44 -5.11 -11.83
CA SER A 35 -5.05 -4.52 -10.63
C SER A 35 -4.02 -4.31 -9.52
N PRO A 36 -3.93 -3.10 -8.93
CA PRO A 36 -3.06 -2.84 -7.78
C PRO A 36 -3.54 -3.52 -6.50
N ASP A 37 -4.76 -4.03 -6.51
CA ASP A 37 -5.31 -4.84 -5.45
C ASP A 37 -5.05 -6.34 -5.70
N PRO A 38 -4.13 -6.99 -4.95
CA PRO A 38 -3.87 -8.43 -5.06
C PRO A 38 -4.87 -9.28 -4.25
N GLY A 39 -5.85 -8.66 -3.58
CA GLY A 39 -6.78 -9.33 -2.69
C GLY A 39 -6.30 -9.44 -1.24
N PRO A 40 -7.02 -10.22 -0.40
CA PRO A 40 -6.72 -10.37 1.02
C PRO A 40 -5.31 -10.93 1.28
N ARG A 41 -4.67 -10.41 2.32
CA ARG A 41 -3.38 -10.89 2.81
C ARG A 41 -3.58 -11.85 3.99
N ASP A 42 -2.76 -12.88 4.05
CA ASP A 42 -2.59 -13.72 5.23
C ASP A 42 -1.29 -13.36 5.97
N PHE A 43 -1.42 -12.73 7.13
CA PHE A 43 -0.27 -12.35 7.96
C PHE A 43 0.42 -13.56 8.62
N SER A 44 -0.21 -14.74 8.67
CA SER A 44 0.43 -15.95 9.23
C SER A 44 1.55 -16.52 8.37
N LEU A 45 1.56 -16.21 7.07
CA LEU A 45 2.56 -16.70 6.12
C LEU A 45 3.83 -15.84 6.07
N ASN A 46 3.86 -14.69 6.76
CA ASN A 46 4.97 -13.73 6.77
C ASN A 46 5.56 -13.37 5.38
N LEU A 47 4.71 -13.30 4.34
CA LEU A 47 5.18 -13.11 2.97
C LEU A 47 5.66 -11.68 2.70
N ARG A 48 6.95 -11.48 2.50
CA ARG A 48 7.53 -10.19 2.07
C ARG A 48 7.54 -10.05 0.55
N SER A 49 7.65 -8.81 0.07
CA SER A 49 7.96 -8.54 -1.32
C SER A 49 9.35 -9.10 -1.68
N PRO A 50 9.56 -9.62 -2.90
CA PRO A 50 10.89 -10.03 -3.36
C PRO A 50 11.84 -8.85 -3.63
N SER A 51 11.38 -7.61 -3.48
CA SER A 51 12.16 -6.39 -3.67
C SER A 51 12.06 -5.49 -2.42
N PRO A 52 13.06 -4.63 -2.15
CA PRO A 52 13.04 -3.68 -1.03
C PRO A 52 12.11 -2.50 -1.32
N ASN A 53 10.82 -2.80 -1.53
CA ASN A 53 9.76 -1.87 -1.82
C ASN A 53 8.50 -2.15 -0.96
N ASP A 54 8.66 -2.89 0.14
CA ASP A 54 7.62 -3.14 1.12
C ASP A 54 7.99 -2.62 2.51
N ALA A 55 7.02 -2.64 3.41
CA ALA A 55 7.19 -2.44 4.83
C ALA A 55 6.17 -3.26 5.60
N LEU A 56 6.59 -3.79 6.75
CA LEU A 56 5.79 -4.58 7.68
C LEU A 56 5.91 -3.99 9.07
N ALA A 57 4.78 -3.74 9.73
CA ALA A 57 4.73 -3.25 11.09
C ALA A 57 3.70 -4.04 11.89
N CYS A 58 4.08 -4.56 13.05
CA CYS A 58 3.21 -5.45 13.81
C CYS A 58 3.35 -5.26 15.31
N SER A 59 2.31 -5.60 16.07
CA SER A 59 2.44 -5.74 17.52
C SER A 59 3.35 -6.90 17.91
N PRO A 60 3.98 -6.83 19.09
CA PRO A 60 4.95 -7.82 19.53
C PRO A 60 4.41 -9.25 19.42
N GLY A 61 5.19 -10.14 18.79
CA GLY A 61 4.86 -11.55 18.63
C GLY A 61 3.84 -11.89 17.54
N LEU A 62 3.29 -10.92 16.78
CA LEU A 62 2.34 -11.20 15.70
C LEU A 62 2.98 -11.46 14.33
N CYS A 63 4.20 -10.96 14.11
CA CYS A 63 4.93 -11.11 12.85
C CYS A 63 6.40 -11.42 13.14
N GLU A 64 7.04 -12.09 12.18
CA GLU A 64 8.48 -12.32 12.23
C GLU A 64 9.21 -11.22 11.44
N ASN A 65 10.25 -10.64 12.05
CA ASN A 65 11.08 -9.57 11.47
C ASN A 65 10.28 -8.36 10.92
N PRO A 66 9.40 -7.72 11.70
CA PRO A 66 8.78 -6.46 11.29
C PRO A 66 9.85 -5.36 11.17
N ASP A 67 9.61 -4.38 10.29
CA ASP A 67 10.46 -3.18 10.16
C ASP A 67 10.40 -2.30 11.40
N PHE A 68 9.28 -2.32 12.12
CA PHE A 68 9.11 -1.75 13.45
C PHE A 68 7.90 -2.35 14.19
N GLU A 69 7.92 -2.30 15.52
CA GLU A 69 6.81 -2.78 16.35
C GLU A 69 5.78 -1.69 16.63
N ILE A 70 4.51 -2.09 16.75
CA ILE A 70 3.38 -1.21 17.08
C ILE A 70 2.79 -1.66 18.43
N PRO A 71 2.64 -0.78 19.43
CA PRO A 71 2.00 -1.17 20.68
C PRO A 71 0.58 -1.74 20.44
N PRO A 72 0.19 -2.81 21.14
CA PRO A 72 -1.21 -3.23 21.16
C PRO A 72 -2.11 -2.09 21.67
N VAL A 73 -3.38 -2.13 21.33
CA VAL A 73 -4.40 -1.12 21.69
C VAL A 73 -5.54 -1.76 22.45
N ASP A 74 -6.28 -0.94 23.21
CA ASP A 74 -7.39 -1.44 24.04
C ASP A 74 -8.74 -1.44 23.28
N ASP A 75 -8.76 -0.83 22.08
CA ASP A 75 -9.88 -0.90 21.15
C ASP A 75 -10.20 -2.36 20.79
N ALA A 76 -11.48 -2.71 20.64
CA ALA A 76 -11.85 -3.97 19.99
C ALA A 76 -11.32 -4.01 18.54
N PRO A 77 -10.97 -5.18 17.98
CA PRO A 77 -10.34 -5.26 16.65
C PRO A 77 -11.08 -4.51 15.52
N PRO A 78 -12.42 -4.58 15.41
CA PRO A 78 -13.16 -3.76 14.44
C PRO A 78 -12.99 -2.25 14.61
N VAL A 79 -12.99 -1.78 15.87
CA VAL A 79 -12.86 -0.37 16.21
C VAL A 79 -11.46 0.14 15.87
N ALA A 80 -10.43 -0.65 16.15
CA ALA A 80 -9.06 -0.33 15.80
C ALA A 80 -8.88 -0.17 14.28
N ILE A 81 -9.45 -1.08 13.47
CA ILE A 81 -9.39 -1.00 12.01
C ILE A 81 -10.12 0.21 11.47
N GLU A 82 -11.31 0.52 12.00
CA GLU A 82 -12.06 1.70 11.56
C GLU A 82 -11.30 2.99 11.91
N ARG A 83 -10.74 3.10 13.12
CA ARG A 83 -9.88 4.23 13.54
C ARG A 83 -8.68 4.41 12.62
N LEU A 84 -7.97 3.32 12.30
CA LEU A 84 -6.83 3.35 11.37
C LEU A 84 -7.26 3.71 9.94
N SER A 85 -8.41 3.20 9.49
CA SER A 85 -8.97 3.50 8.17
C SER A 85 -9.27 5.00 8.01
N GLN A 86 -9.93 5.59 9.02
CA GLN A 86 -10.22 7.02 9.04
C GLN A 86 -8.94 7.86 9.10
N ARG A 87 -7.95 7.44 9.90
CA ARG A 87 -6.67 8.12 9.97
C ARG A 87 -5.91 8.06 8.65
N LEU A 88 -5.86 6.88 8.01
CA LEU A 88 -5.24 6.72 6.70
C LEU A 88 -5.85 7.67 5.67
N GLY A 89 -7.18 7.79 5.62
CA GLY A 89 -7.86 8.73 4.74
C GLY A 89 -7.54 10.21 5.01
N ARG A 90 -7.12 10.57 6.23
CA ARG A 90 -6.68 11.94 6.57
C ARG A 90 -5.23 12.21 6.18
N ILE A 91 -4.34 11.24 6.36
CA ILE A 91 -2.89 11.41 6.09
C ILE A 91 -2.52 11.11 4.64
N ASP A 92 -3.33 10.32 3.94
CA ASP A 92 -3.13 9.94 2.56
C ASP A 92 -4.41 10.16 1.74
N GLY A 93 -4.51 11.36 1.13
CA GLY A 93 -5.66 11.74 0.32
C GLY A 93 -5.84 10.93 -0.98
N LEU A 94 -4.88 10.07 -1.32
CA LEU A 94 -4.93 9.18 -2.48
C LEU A 94 -5.33 7.76 -2.11
N ALA A 95 -5.31 7.41 -0.81
CA ALA A 95 -5.75 6.12 -0.35
C ALA A 95 -7.24 5.89 -0.64
N ARG A 96 -7.55 4.73 -1.19
CA ARG A 96 -8.91 4.25 -1.49
C ARG A 96 -9.08 2.88 -0.88
N ARG A 97 -10.13 2.70 -0.09
CA ARG A 97 -10.48 1.37 0.45
C ARG A 97 -11.03 0.50 -0.68
N VAL A 98 -10.52 -0.73 -0.79
CA VAL A 98 -10.79 -1.66 -1.90
C VAL A 98 -11.34 -3.01 -1.44
N ASP A 99 -11.50 -3.23 -0.13
CA ASP A 99 -12.25 -4.39 0.41
C ASP A 99 -13.76 -4.14 0.47
N ASP A 100 -14.52 -5.24 0.55
CA ASP A 100 -15.99 -5.26 0.65
C ASP A 100 -16.50 -5.09 2.10
N ARG A 101 -15.60 -4.91 3.07
CA ARG A 101 -15.88 -4.82 4.51
C ARG A 101 -16.51 -6.07 5.12
N SER A 102 -16.40 -7.23 4.47
CA SER A 102 -16.95 -8.49 4.98
C SER A 102 -16.32 -8.96 6.30
N ASP A 103 -15.00 -8.75 6.49
CA ASP A 103 -14.33 -8.91 7.79
C ASP A 103 -13.98 -7.53 8.37
N PRO A 104 -14.69 -7.07 9.43
CA PRO A 104 -14.46 -5.74 9.99
C PRO A 104 -13.11 -5.62 10.74
N ARG A 105 -12.40 -6.73 10.94
CA ARG A 105 -11.06 -6.78 11.56
C ARG A 105 -9.95 -6.65 10.53
N LYS A 106 -10.29 -6.46 9.26
CA LYS A 106 -9.35 -6.27 8.17
C LYS A 106 -9.76 -5.05 7.34
N ALA A 107 -8.77 -4.40 6.75
CA ALA A 107 -9.01 -3.40 5.73
C ALA A 107 -7.90 -3.43 4.69
N ARG A 108 -8.25 -3.11 3.45
CA ARG A 108 -7.32 -3.11 2.33
C ARG A 108 -7.50 -1.83 1.53
N PHE A 109 -6.38 -1.18 1.24
CA PHE A 109 -6.34 0.07 0.53
C PHE A 109 -5.38 -0.02 -0.64
N VAL A 110 -5.70 0.73 -1.70
CA VAL A 110 -4.75 1.11 -2.74
C VAL A 110 -4.48 2.60 -2.56
N THR A 111 -3.22 2.99 -2.67
CA THR A 111 -2.81 4.39 -2.73
C THR A 111 -1.80 4.58 -3.85
N TYR A 112 -1.39 5.82 -4.09
CA TYR A 112 -0.60 6.18 -5.26
C TYR A 112 0.48 7.20 -4.92
N SER A 113 1.62 7.13 -5.62
CA SER A 113 2.61 8.20 -5.53
C SER A 113 2.05 9.55 -6.02
N PRO A 114 2.48 10.69 -5.46
CA PRO A 114 1.87 12.00 -5.75
C PRO A 114 1.97 12.44 -7.22
N MET A 115 3.09 12.13 -7.87
CA MET A 115 3.39 12.63 -9.22
C MET A 115 3.07 11.60 -10.30
N MET A 116 3.68 10.41 -10.23
CA MET A 116 3.52 9.40 -11.28
C MET A 116 2.33 8.47 -11.05
N ARG A 117 1.69 8.53 -9.88
CA ARG A 117 0.60 7.63 -9.49
C ARG A 117 0.98 6.15 -9.57
N PHE A 118 2.24 5.82 -9.32
CA PHE A 118 2.63 4.43 -9.05
C PHE A 118 1.80 3.87 -7.90
N PRO A 119 1.14 2.72 -8.09
CA PRO A 119 0.27 2.13 -7.08
C PRO A 119 1.05 1.39 -5.98
N ASP A 120 0.59 1.60 -4.75
CA ASP A 120 0.96 0.85 -3.56
C ASP A 120 -0.30 0.22 -2.95
N VAL A 121 -0.16 -0.96 -2.34
CA VAL A 121 -1.20 -1.59 -1.53
C VAL A 121 -0.90 -1.40 -0.04
N ILE A 122 -1.95 -1.30 0.77
CA ILE A 122 -1.87 -1.32 2.23
C ILE A 122 -2.87 -2.33 2.76
N HIS A 123 -2.40 -3.26 3.57
CA HIS A 123 -3.22 -4.23 4.30
C HIS A 123 -3.15 -3.93 5.79
N LEU A 124 -4.31 -3.88 6.44
CA LEU A 124 -4.43 -3.75 7.89
C LEU A 124 -5.19 -4.95 8.43
N GLU A 125 -4.72 -5.48 9.55
CA GLU A 125 -5.42 -6.53 10.29
C GLU A 125 -5.28 -6.31 11.80
N ALA A 126 -6.36 -6.56 12.54
CA ALA A 126 -6.39 -6.48 13.99
C ALA A 126 -6.83 -7.83 14.56
N ARG A 127 -6.12 -8.30 15.60
CA ARG A 127 -6.41 -9.59 16.26
C ARG A 127 -6.45 -9.43 17.77
N PRO A 128 -7.34 -10.16 18.47
CA PRO A 128 -7.28 -10.24 19.93
C PRO A 128 -5.97 -10.93 20.35
N MET A 129 -5.37 -10.45 21.43
CA MET A 129 -4.19 -11.02 22.09
C MET A 129 -4.59 -11.72 23.40
N ALA A 130 -3.69 -12.55 23.92
CA ALA A 130 -3.94 -13.35 25.13
C ALA A 130 -4.14 -12.50 26.39
N ASP A 131 -3.59 -11.29 26.42
CA ASP A 131 -3.74 -10.31 27.50
C ASP A 131 -5.06 -9.51 27.42
N GLY A 132 -5.91 -9.83 26.44
CA GLY A 132 -7.20 -9.15 26.20
C GLY A 132 -7.10 -7.88 25.37
N ARG A 133 -5.89 -7.45 24.99
CA ARG A 133 -5.68 -6.28 24.11
C ARG A 133 -5.82 -6.67 22.65
N THR A 134 -5.86 -5.69 21.77
CA THR A 134 -5.85 -5.87 20.31
C THR A 134 -4.47 -5.62 19.77
N GLY A 135 -3.87 -6.63 19.16
CA GLY A 135 -2.66 -6.48 18.38
C GLY A 135 -2.97 -6.05 16.95
N LEU A 136 -2.08 -5.26 16.37
CA LEU A 136 -2.23 -4.66 15.04
C LEU A 136 -1.14 -5.19 14.11
N MET A 137 -1.49 -5.41 12.85
CA MET A 137 -0.55 -5.76 11.78
C MET A 137 -0.86 -4.87 10.58
N ALA A 138 0.19 -4.31 9.99
CA ALA A 138 0.10 -3.45 8.82
C ALA A 138 1.21 -3.82 7.84
N TYR A 139 0.83 -3.94 6.57
CA TYR A 139 1.75 -4.20 5.47
C TYR A 139 1.50 -3.17 4.38
N ALA A 140 2.55 -2.62 3.80
CA ALA A 140 2.46 -1.75 2.65
C ALA A 140 3.50 -2.15 1.61
N ALA A 141 3.14 -2.18 0.33
CA ALA A 141 4.08 -2.57 -0.74
C ALA A 141 3.76 -1.89 -2.06
N ALA A 142 4.80 -1.52 -2.79
CA ALA A 142 4.66 -1.03 -4.15
C ALA A 142 4.37 -2.18 -5.12
N GLN A 143 3.41 -2.00 -6.02
CA GLN A 143 3.15 -2.97 -7.11
C GLN A 143 4.28 -2.95 -8.14
N LEU A 144 4.90 -1.78 -8.34
CA LEU A 144 5.86 -1.50 -9.39
C LEU A 144 7.22 -1.09 -8.84
N GLY A 145 8.28 -1.50 -9.56
CA GLY A 145 9.66 -1.11 -9.27
C GLY A 145 10.31 -1.94 -8.16
N LYS A 146 11.64 -1.85 -8.06
CA LYS A 146 12.45 -2.60 -7.09
C LYS A 146 12.66 -1.86 -5.77
N SER A 147 12.38 -0.56 -5.73
CA SER A 147 12.51 0.26 -4.53
C SER A 147 11.42 1.30 -4.52
N ASP A 148 10.91 1.58 -3.32
CA ASP A 148 9.97 2.64 -3.03
C ASP A 148 10.64 3.84 -2.33
N MET A 149 11.97 3.82 -2.16
CA MET A 149 12.73 4.81 -1.39
C MET A 149 12.23 4.98 0.07
N GLY A 150 11.72 3.90 0.68
CA GLY A 150 11.22 3.88 2.06
C GLY A 150 9.84 4.52 2.24
N LYS A 151 9.10 4.78 1.15
CA LYS A 151 7.79 5.44 1.23
C LYS A 151 6.73 4.60 1.93
N ASN A 152 6.73 3.28 1.73
CA ASN A 152 5.81 2.38 2.41
C ASN A 152 6.07 2.35 3.92
N ARG A 153 7.34 2.29 4.32
CA ARG A 153 7.72 2.40 5.74
C ARG A 153 7.27 3.73 6.34
N ALA A 154 7.61 4.85 5.71
CA ALA A 154 7.21 6.18 6.18
C ALA A 154 5.69 6.34 6.29
N ARG A 155 4.93 5.71 5.39
CA ARG A 155 3.46 5.71 5.42
C ARG A 155 2.93 4.94 6.63
N LEU A 156 3.47 3.75 6.90
CA LEU A 156 3.08 3.00 8.10
C LEU A 156 3.49 3.76 9.37
N GLU A 157 4.70 4.32 9.43
CA GLU A 157 5.14 5.14 10.56
C GLU A 157 4.16 6.30 10.80
N ALA A 158 3.79 7.07 9.76
CA ALA A 158 2.81 8.16 9.88
C ALA A 158 1.42 7.70 10.35
N LEU A 159 0.99 6.51 9.92
CA LEU A 159 -0.27 5.90 10.33
C LEU A 159 -0.29 5.60 11.85
N PHE A 160 0.86 5.27 12.44
CA PHE A 160 0.99 4.91 13.85
C PHE A 160 1.64 6.00 14.74
N SER A 161 2.20 7.08 14.18
CA SER A 161 2.98 8.11 14.90
C SER A 161 2.15 9.22 15.56
N GLY A 162 1.02 8.93 16.19
CA GLY A 162 0.19 9.98 16.81
C GLY A 162 -1.00 9.43 17.60
N PRO A 163 -1.69 10.26 18.38
CA PRO A 163 -2.97 9.88 18.98
C PRO A 163 -4.04 9.55 17.92
#